data_AF-A0A927AN53-F1
#
_entry.id   AF-A0A927AN53-F1
#
_cell.length_a   1.000
_cell.length_b   1.000
_cell.length_c   1.000
_cell.angle_alpha   90.00
_cell.angle_beta   90.00
_cell.angle_gamma   90.00
#
_symmetry.space_group_name_H-M   'P 1'
#
loop_
_entity.id
_entity.type
_entity.pdbx_description
1 polymer ?
#
loop_
_entity_poly.entity_id
_entity_poly.type
_entity_poly.pdbx_seq_one_letter_code
_entity_poly.pdbx_strand_id
1 'polypeptide(L)'
;MIGEQGQTSLGSRAPDFELPGTDGQVHHLTPYLQEYQAVGVIFLGNLCPYVRRYIDRLKAIQTEFQNRGFTLVGINANDGGQMPEETLEEMKKFAIEYELNFPYLRDSSQDVAQSFGVERTPEVFLLARDGTICYCGGIDDSPDTPEAVKQPFLRQAISALLEGREIVTTMTEAPGCSLIWQEKS
;
A
#
# COMPACT_ATOMS: atom_id res chain seq x y z
N MET A 1 -5.31 32.20 3.64
CA MET A 1 -6.53 31.39 3.49
C MET A 1 -6.44 30.69 2.14
N ILE A 2 -5.69 29.59 2.09
CA ILE A 2 -5.56 28.71 0.93
C ILE A 2 -6.14 27.39 1.42
N GLY A 3 -7.20 26.91 0.78
CA GLY A 3 -7.94 25.74 1.24
C GLY A 3 -7.09 24.48 1.20
N GLU A 4 -6.99 23.78 2.34
CA GLU A 4 -6.58 22.39 2.43
C GLU A 4 -7.64 21.54 1.73
N GLN A 5 -7.38 21.18 0.47
CA GLN A 5 -8.15 20.19 -0.26
C GLN A 5 -7.17 19.08 -0.64
N GLY A 6 -7.42 17.86 -0.16
CA GLY A 6 -6.86 16.65 -0.76
C GLY A 6 -5.84 15.83 0.04
N GLN A 7 -5.78 15.94 1.37
CA GLN A 7 -5.09 14.95 2.19
C GLN A 7 -6.09 13.97 2.79
N THR A 8 -5.90 12.69 2.49
CA THR A 8 -6.76 11.65 3.02
C THR A 8 -6.52 11.48 4.53
N SER A 9 -7.60 11.40 5.32
CA SER A 9 -7.54 11.32 6.78
C SER A 9 -8.15 10.03 7.30
N LEU A 10 -7.72 9.57 8.49
CA LEU A 10 -8.36 8.43 9.15
C LEU A 10 -9.88 8.65 9.27
N GLY A 11 -10.65 7.62 8.94
CA GLY A 11 -12.12 7.66 8.93
C GLY A 11 -12.74 8.30 7.69
N SER A 12 -11.95 8.85 6.76
CA SER A 12 -12.44 9.32 5.46
C SER A 12 -12.51 8.17 4.44
N ARG A 13 -13.28 8.37 3.37
CA ARG A 13 -13.35 7.42 2.25
C ARG A 13 -12.08 7.53 1.42
N ALA A 14 -11.48 6.40 1.09
CA ALA A 14 -10.31 6.33 0.23
C ALA A 14 -10.59 6.93 -1.16
N PRO A 15 -9.61 7.62 -1.75
CA PRO A 15 -9.63 7.98 -3.17
C PRO A 15 -9.81 6.73 -4.04
N ASP A 16 -10.60 6.84 -5.10
CA ASP A 16 -10.71 5.78 -6.10
C ASP A 16 -9.46 5.78 -6.99
N PHE A 17 -9.23 4.66 -7.69
CA PHE A 17 -8.14 4.54 -8.65
C PHE A 17 -8.54 3.64 -9.82
N GLU A 18 -7.89 3.88 -10.96
CA GLU A 18 -7.92 3.02 -12.15
C GLU A 18 -6.48 2.93 -12.66
N LEU A 19 -5.78 1.82 -12.37
CA LEU A 19 -4.35 1.70 -12.61
C LEU A 19 -4.01 0.43 -13.38
N PRO A 20 -3.07 0.46 -14.34
CA PRO A 20 -2.56 -0.73 -14.99
C PRO A 20 -1.69 -1.55 -14.03
N GLY A 21 -1.90 -2.87 -14.00
CA GLY A 21 -1.15 -3.84 -13.22
C GLY A 21 -0.02 -4.50 -13.99
N THR A 22 0.92 -5.10 -13.27
CA THR A 22 1.97 -5.95 -13.82
C THR A 22 1.43 -7.20 -14.52
N ASP A 23 0.19 -7.59 -14.20
CA ASP A 23 -0.56 -8.67 -14.85
C ASP A 23 -1.16 -8.29 -16.22
N GLY A 24 -0.98 -7.04 -16.64
CA GLY A 24 -1.52 -6.52 -17.90
C GLY A 24 -3.01 -6.15 -17.84
N GLN A 25 -3.64 -6.21 -16.67
CA GLN A 25 -5.02 -5.80 -16.46
C GLN A 25 -5.09 -4.36 -15.93
N VAL A 26 -6.23 -3.70 -16.09
CA VAL A 26 -6.53 -2.44 -15.42
C VAL A 26 -7.36 -2.74 -14.18
N HIS A 27 -6.94 -2.23 -13.03
CA HIS A 27 -7.54 -2.51 -11.73
C HIS A 27 -8.22 -1.26 -11.19
N HIS A 28 -9.39 -1.46 -10.60
CA HIS A 28 -10.15 -0.41 -9.93
C HIS A 28 -10.30 -0.73 -8.44
N LEU A 29 -10.43 0.28 -7.58
CA LEU A 29 -10.63 0.04 -6.14
C LEU A 29 -11.98 -0.63 -5.86
N THR A 30 -13.03 -0.22 -6.57
CA THR A 30 -14.41 -0.67 -6.32
C THR A 30 -14.58 -2.21 -6.36
N PRO A 31 -14.09 -2.94 -7.37
CA PRO A 31 -14.11 -4.42 -7.35
C PRO A 31 -13.49 -5.04 -6.10
N TYR A 32 -12.35 -4.54 -5.61
CA TYR A 32 -11.74 -5.06 -4.40
C TYR A 32 -12.63 -4.83 -3.17
N LEU A 33 -13.25 -3.65 -3.05
CA LEU A 33 -14.18 -3.35 -1.94
C LEU A 33 -15.47 -4.18 -2.01
N GLN A 34 -15.87 -4.64 -3.19
CA GLN A 34 -17.04 -5.52 -3.34
C GLN A 34 -16.73 -6.95 -2.92
N GLU A 35 -15.53 -7.44 -3.23
CA GLU A 35 -15.09 -8.82 -3.00
C GLU A 35 -14.54 -9.05 -1.58
N TYR A 36 -13.77 -8.09 -1.05
CA TYR A 36 -13.05 -8.22 0.22
C TYR A 36 -13.69 -7.37 1.32
N GLN A 37 -13.63 -7.87 2.57
CA GLN A 37 -14.06 -7.12 3.76
C GLN A 37 -13.04 -6.06 4.17
N ALA A 38 -11.76 -6.32 3.87
CA ALA A 38 -10.66 -5.40 4.12
C ALA A 38 -9.70 -5.38 2.93
N VAL A 39 -9.22 -4.19 2.55
CA VAL A 39 -8.25 -4.02 1.47
C VAL A 39 -7.07 -3.22 2.00
N GLY A 40 -5.86 -3.77 1.91
CA GLY A 40 -4.63 -3.04 2.25
C GLY A 40 -4.01 -2.45 0.98
N VAL A 41 -4.14 -1.14 0.79
CA VAL A 41 -3.45 -0.41 -0.28
C VAL A 41 -2.06 -0.04 0.23
N ILE A 42 -1.01 -0.51 -0.44
CA ILE A 42 0.37 -0.27 -0.02
C ILE A 42 1.17 0.40 -1.13
N PHE A 43 1.78 1.53 -0.83
CA PHE A 43 2.67 2.22 -1.75
C PHE A 43 4.07 1.64 -1.64
N LEU A 44 4.61 1.15 -2.75
CA LEU A 44 5.89 0.46 -2.87
C LEU A 44 6.80 1.18 -3.87
N GLY A 45 8.07 0.79 -3.86
CA GLY A 45 9.09 1.21 -4.82
C GLY A 45 10.10 0.10 -5.02
N ASN A 46 10.49 -0.17 -6.26
CA ASN A 46 11.34 -1.30 -6.63
C ASN A 46 12.79 -1.11 -6.12
N LEU A 47 13.26 0.13 -6.05
CA LEU A 47 14.58 0.51 -5.56
C LEU A 47 14.61 0.70 -4.04
N CYS A 48 13.47 0.76 -3.36
CA CYS A 48 13.43 1.01 -1.93
C CYS A 48 13.95 -0.21 -1.13
N PRO A 49 15.05 -0.07 -0.35
CA PRO A 49 15.56 -1.18 0.46
C PRO A 49 14.59 -1.60 1.56
N TYR A 50 13.77 -0.69 2.08
CA TYR A 50 12.73 -1.03 3.06
C TYR A 50 11.68 -1.95 2.44
N VAL A 51 11.23 -1.65 1.22
CA VAL A 51 10.29 -2.52 0.50
C VAL A 51 10.87 -3.92 0.39
N ARG A 52 12.12 -4.08 -0.06
CA ARG A 52 12.77 -5.39 -0.16
C ARG A 52 12.81 -6.15 1.17
N ARG A 53 13.03 -5.47 2.30
CA ARG A 53 13.00 -6.07 3.65
C ARG A 53 11.59 -6.48 4.09
N TYR A 54 10.55 -5.87 3.52
CA TYR A 54 9.16 -6.08 3.91
C TYR A 54 8.38 -7.01 2.97
N ILE A 55 8.84 -7.22 1.74
CA ILE A 55 8.15 -8.03 0.72
C ILE A 55 7.72 -9.41 1.24
N ASP A 56 8.62 -10.17 1.87
CA ASP A 56 8.27 -11.50 2.37
C ASP A 56 7.24 -11.46 3.51
N ARG A 57 7.30 -10.43 4.35
CA ARG A 57 6.32 -10.20 5.42
C ARG A 57 4.95 -9.82 4.84
N LEU A 58 4.92 -8.99 3.80
CA LEU A 58 3.69 -8.62 3.10
C LEU A 58 3.06 -9.84 2.42
N LYS A 59 3.86 -10.68 1.73
CA LYS A 59 3.38 -11.94 1.15
C LYS A 59 2.84 -12.90 2.20
N ALA A 60 3.47 -12.96 3.38
CA ALA A 60 2.99 -13.76 4.50
C ALA A 60 1.65 -13.24 5.04
N ILE A 61 1.49 -11.91 5.20
CA ILE A 61 0.22 -11.28 5.60
C ILE A 61 -0.87 -11.57 4.56
N GLN A 62 -0.61 -11.38 3.27
CA GLN A 62 -1.54 -11.74 2.20
C GLN A 62 -1.97 -13.20 2.33
N THR A 63 -1.01 -14.12 2.50
CA THR A 63 -1.29 -15.55 2.60
C THR A 63 -2.12 -15.90 3.85
N GLU A 64 -1.85 -15.24 4.98
CA GLU A 64 -2.55 -15.44 6.25
C GLU A 64 -4.02 -15.04 6.17
N PHE A 65 -4.34 -13.94 5.49
CA PHE A 65 -5.68 -13.34 5.52
C PHE A 65 -6.49 -13.45 4.22
N GLN A 66 -5.91 -13.90 3.09
CA GLN A 66 -6.62 -14.00 1.81
C GLN A 66 -7.94 -14.78 1.88
N ASN A 67 -7.95 -15.90 2.61
CA ASN A 67 -9.15 -16.74 2.77
C ASN A 67 -10.13 -16.21 3.84
N ARG A 68 -9.83 -15.07 4.46
CA ARG A 68 -10.63 -14.40 5.50
C ARG A 68 -11.27 -13.10 4.99
N GLY A 69 -11.25 -12.87 3.67
CA GLY A 69 -11.83 -11.68 3.06
C GLY A 69 -10.92 -10.46 3.11
N PHE A 70 -9.61 -10.66 3.01
CA PHE A 70 -8.63 -9.57 2.89
C PHE A 70 -7.81 -9.70 1.61
N THR A 71 -7.37 -8.58 1.05
CA THR A 71 -6.33 -8.57 0.02
C THR A 71 -5.41 -7.36 0.16
N LEU A 72 -4.16 -7.52 -0.23
CA LEU A 72 -3.22 -6.44 -0.49
C LEU A 72 -3.33 -5.97 -1.95
N VAL A 73 -3.08 -4.69 -2.17
CA VAL A 73 -2.89 -4.09 -3.50
C VAL A 73 -1.68 -3.17 -3.41
N GLY A 74 -0.60 -3.55 -4.09
CA GLY A 74 0.60 -2.73 -4.19
C GLY A 74 0.45 -1.65 -5.26
N ILE A 75 0.90 -0.43 -4.99
CA ILE A 75 0.92 0.68 -5.95
C ILE A 75 2.33 1.26 -6.00
N ASN A 76 2.87 1.46 -7.19
CA ASN A 76 4.12 2.18 -7.40
C ASN A 76 3.85 3.50 -8.11
N ALA A 77 4.13 4.59 -7.40
CA ALA A 77 4.00 5.96 -7.90
C ALA A 77 5.34 6.66 -8.12
N ASN A 78 6.49 6.02 -7.89
CA ASN A 78 7.79 6.66 -8.10
C ASN A 78 7.97 7.06 -9.58
N ASP A 79 8.69 8.15 -9.82
CA ASP A 79 8.93 8.64 -11.17
C ASP A 79 9.85 7.71 -11.98
N GLY A 80 9.25 7.01 -12.95
CA GLY A 80 9.95 6.10 -13.86
C GLY A 80 10.82 6.82 -14.92
N GLY A 81 10.61 8.12 -15.13
CA GLY A 81 11.44 8.95 -16.01
C GLY A 81 12.75 9.35 -15.34
N GLN A 82 12.72 9.62 -14.03
CA GLN A 82 13.91 9.87 -13.22
C GLN A 82 14.62 8.58 -12.80
N MET A 83 13.87 7.53 -12.45
CA MET A 83 14.37 6.22 -12.04
C MET A 83 13.77 5.12 -12.95
N PRO A 84 14.47 4.72 -14.03
CA PRO A 84 13.96 3.73 -14.99
C PRO A 84 13.52 2.39 -14.38
N GLU A 85 14.08 2.01 -13.22
CA GLU A 85 13.74 0.83 -12.44
C GLU A 85 12.34 0.88 -11.81
N GLU A 86 11.70 2.04 -11.79
CA GLU A 86 10.33 2.26 -11.27
C GLU A 86 9.27 2.25 -12.41
N THR A 87 9.67 1.90 -13.64
CA THR A 87 8.74 1.73 -14.77
C THR A 87 7.89 0.46 -14.64
N LEU A 88 6.74 0.42 -15.33
CA LEU A 88 5.86 -0.76 -15.32
C LEU A 88 6.57 -2.03 -15.82
N GLU A 89 7.47 -1.92 -16.79
CA GLU A 89 8.25 -3.06 -17.29
C GLU A 89 9.20 -3.62 -16.23
N GLU A 90 9.85 -2.76 -15.45
CA GLU A 90 10.71 -3.19 -14.34
C GLU A 90 9.89 -3.70 -13.15
N MET A 91 8.71 -3.13 -12.90
CA MET A 91 7.77 -3.68 -11.92
C MET A 91 7.33 -5.11 -12.25
N LYS A 92 7.13 -5.45 -13.54
CA LYS A 92 6.82 -6.83 -13.95
C LYS A 92 7.94 -7.79 -13.58
N LYS A 93 9.19 -7.40 -13.83
CA LYS A 93 10.38 -8.20 -13.46
C LYS A 93 10.47 -8.36 -11.95
N PHE A 94 10.28 -7.26 -11.21
CA PHE A 94 10.25 -7.26 -9.75
C PHE A 94 9.15 -8.19 -9.21
N ALA A 95 7.94 -8.12 -9.75
CA ALA A 95 6.82 -8.96 -9.33
C ALA A 95 7.10 -10.45 -9.52
N ILE A 96 7.79 -10.81 -10.63
CA ILE A 96 8.21 -12.18 -10.92
C ILE A 96 9.36 -12.61 -9.98
N GLU A 97 10.41 -11.80 -9.86
CA GLU A 97 11.60 -12.08 -9.04
C GLU A 97 11.24 -12.31 -7.58
N TYR A 98 10.35 -11.48 -7.03
CA TYR A 98 9.92 -11.54 -5.64
C TYR A 98 8.68 -12.39 -5.42
N GLU A 99 8.14 -13.03 -6.47
CA GLU A 99 6.95 -13.89 -6.42
C GLU A 99 5.77 -13.21 -5.71
N LEU A 100 5.43 -12.00 -6.13
CA LEU A 100 4.33 -11.25 -5.51
C LEU A 100 3.02 -12.04 -5.65
N ASN A 101 2.35 -12.24 -4.51
CA ASN A 101 1.08 -12.96 -4.41
C ASN A 101 -0.12 -12.00 -4.27
N PHE A 102 0.06 -10.73 -4.62
CA PHE A 102 -0.95 -9.69 -4.66
C PHE A 102 -0.72 -8.77 -5.87
N PRO A 103 -1.76 -8.07 -6.37
CA PRO A 103 -1.63 -7.16 -7.51
C PRO A 103 -0.61 -6.04 -7.25
N TYR A 104 0.16 -5.68 -8.30
CA TYR A 104 1.10 -4.56 -8.26
C TYR A 104 0.82 -3.59 -9.41
N LEU A 105 0.42 -2.37 -9.07
CA LEU A 105 -0.19 -1.39 -9.98
C LEU A 105 0.71 -0.17 -10.17
N ARG A 106 0.71 0.40 -11.38
CA ARG A 106 1.53 1.58 -11.71
C ARG A 106 0.68 2.85 -11.71
N ASP A 107 1.00 3.76 -10.80
CA ASP A 107 0.46 5.12 -10.76
C ASP A 107 1.42 6.12 -11.45
N SER A 108 1.40 6.14 -12.78
CA SER A 108 2.35 6.96 -13.55
C SER A 108 2.06 8.46 -13.49
N SER A 109 0.84 8.90 -13.18
CA SER A 109 0.55 10.33 -13.00
C SER A 109 0.85 10.83 -11.59
N GLN A 110 0.98 9.92 -10.61
CA GLN A 110 1.14 10.21 -9.19
C GLN A 110 -0.12 10.82 -8.55
N ASP A 111 -1.24 10.86 -9.27
CA ASP A 111 -2.49 11.45 -8.78
C ASP A 111 -3.08 10.61 -7.64
N VAL A 112 -2.93 9.27 -7.70
CA VAL A 112 -3.43 8.37 -6.65
C VAL A 112 -2.58 8.54 -5.40
N ALA A 113 -1.25 8.49 -5.52
CA ALA A 113 -0.35 8.75 -4.40
C ALA A 113 -0.58 10.14 -3.77
N GLN A 114 -0.77 11.17 -4.59
CA GLN A 114 -1.07 12.51 -4.12
C GLN A 114 -2.40 12.57 -3.38
N SER A 115 -3.45 11.93 -3.92
CA SER A 115 -4.78 11.91 -3.29
C SER A 115 -4.78 11.17 -1.96
N PHE A 116 -4.05 10.06 -1.86
CA PHE A 116 -3.84 9.33 -0.60
C PHE A 116 -2.96 10.10 0.39
N GLY A 117 -2.21 11.11 -0.06
CA GLY A 117 -1.29 11.88 0.77
C GLY A 117 -0.02 11.11 1.15
N VAL A 118 0.42 10.20 0.29
CA VAL A 118 1.58 9.33 0.51
C VAL A 118 2.85 10.15 0.53
N GLU A 119 3.74 9.86 1.48
CA GLU A 119 5.05 10.51 1.51
C GLU A 119 6.19 9.50 1.37
N ARG A 120 5.96 8.23 1.73
CA ARG A 120 7.02 7.22 1.86
C ARG A 120 6.67 5.88 1.26
N THR A 121 7.70 5.06 1.06
CA THR A 121 7.60 3.66 0.65
C THR A 121 8.45 2.75 1.56
N PRO A 122 7.90 1.66 2.14
CA PRO A 122 6.50 1.27 2.10
C PRO A 122 5.62 2.10 3.05
N GLU A 123 4.41 2.43 2.61
CA GLU A 123 3.36 3.05 3.44
C GLU A 123 2.00 2.42 3.12
N VAL A 124 1.21 2.12 4.16
CA VAL A 124 0.00 1.28 4.05
C VAL A 124 -1.23 2.06 4.48
N PHE A 125 -2.32 1.90 3.72
CA PHE A 125 -3.66 2.34 4.03
C PHE A 125 -4.59 1.12 4.09
N LEU A 126 -5.12 0.80 5.27
CA LEU A 126 -6.10 -0.27 5.43
C LEU A 126 -7.51 0.29 5.28
N LEU A 127 -8.25 -0.29 4.35
CA LEU A 127 -9.61 0.10 4.00
C LEU A 127 -10.60 -0.93 4.52
N ALA A 128 -11.68 -0.47 5.14
CA ALA A 128 -12.89 -1.26 5.33
C ALA A 128 -13.66 -1.42 4.02
N ARG A 129 -14.62 -2.35 4.01
CA ARG A 129 -15.46 -2.68 2.85
C ARG A 129 -16.18 -1.48 2.23
N ASP A 130 -16.56 -0.49 3.03
CA ASP A 130 -17.23 0.72 2.55
C ASP A 130 -16.25 1.76 1.94
N GLY A 131 -14.96 1.45 1.93
CA GLY A 131 -13.87 2.29 1.48
C GLY A 131 -13.31 3.21 2.57
N THR A 132 -13.77 3.10 3.83
CA THR A 132 -13.26 3.93 4.93
C THR A 132 -11.84 3.53 5.31
N ILE A 133 -10.95 4.51 5.49
CA ILE A 133 -9.58 4.27 5.96
C ILE A 133 -9.56 4.07 7.47
N CYS A 134 -9.20 2.87 7.88
CA CYS A 134 -9.18 2.45 9.28
C CYS A 134 -7.78 2.42 9.88
N TYR A 135 -6.74 2.35 9.04
CA TYR A 135 -5.35 2.42 9.46
C TYR A 135 -4.48 3.09 8.40
N CYS A 136 -3.49 3.88 8.81
CA CYS A 136 -2.45 4.44 7.96
C CYS A 136 -1.07 4.34 8.63
N GLY A 137 -0.04 3.91 7.91
CA GLY A 137 1.36 3.98 8.38
C GLY A 137 2.22 2.78 7.98
N GLY A 138 3.12 2.39 8.89
CA GLY A 138 4.08 1.31 8.70
C GLY A 138 3.48 -0.10 8.78
N ILE A 139 4.32 -1.11 8.64
CA ILE A 139 3.90 -2.53 8.69
C ILE A 139 4.07 -3.09 10.11
N ASP A 140 5.21 -2.82 10.74
CA ASP A 140 5.59 -3.22 12.09
C ASP A 140 6.63 -2.25 12.68
N ASP A 141 7.08 -2.51 13.91
CA ASP A 141 8.05 -1.71 14.65
C ASP A 141 9.52 -2.09 14.40
N SER A 142 9.81 -3.05 13.51
CA SER A 142 11.17 -3.55 13.27
C SER A 142 11.45 -3.77 11.78
N PRO A 143 11.78 -2.70 11.02
CA PRO A 143 12.05 -2.80 9.59
C PRO A 143 13.26 -3.68 9.27
N ASP A 144 14.28 -3.67 10.13
CA ASP A 144 15.57 -4.28 9.84
C ASP A 144 15.71 -5.71 10.37
N THR A 145 14.88 -6.11 11.35
CA THR A 145 15.02 -7.40 12.02
C THR A 145 13.63 -8.01 12.26
N PRO A 146 13.15 -8.87 11.34
CA PRO A 146 11.82 -9.48 11.43
C PRO A 146 11.56 -10.23 12.75
N GLU A 147 12.59 -10.87 13.32
CA GLU A 147 12.48 -11.62 14.57
C GLU A 147 12.35 -10.72 15.81
N ALA A 148 12.69 -9.43 15.68
CA ALA A 148 12.62 -8.45 16.75
C ALA A 148 11.28 -7.69 16.77
N VAL A 149 10.34 -7.99 15.87
CA VAL A 149 9.01 -7.37 15.82
C VAL A 149 8.28 -7.62 17.15
N LYS A 150 7.87 -6.55 17.82
CA LYS A 150 7.02 -6.60 19.02
C LYS A 150 5.61 -6.11 18.72
N GLN A 151 5.47 -5.20 17.77
CA GLN A 151 4.21 -4.59 17.38
C GLN A 151 3.97 -4.76 15.87
N PRO A 152 3.32 -5.87 15.46
CA PRO A 152 2.97 -6.09 14.06
C PRO A 152 1.71 -5.28 13.69
N PHE A 153 1.86 -3.96 13.55
CA PHE A 153 0.77 -2.98 13.41
C PHE A 153 -0.27 -3.38 12.36
N LEU A 154 0.17 -3.61 11.12
CA LEU A 154 -0.73 -3.93 10.02
C LEU A 154 -1.47 -5.24 10.27
N ARG A 155 -0.76 -6.28 10.73
CA ARG A 155 -1.35 -7.59 11.04
C ARG A 155 -2.45 -7.50 12.10
N GLN A 156 -2.21 -6.70 13.15
CA GLN A 156 -3.17 -6.47 14.21
C GLN A 156 -4.38 -5.67 13.72
N ALA A 157 -4.17 -4.63 12.91
CA ALA A 157 -5.23 -3.82 12.33
C ALA A 157 -6.14 -4.66 11.42
N ILE A 158 -5.57 -5.50 10.56
CA ILE A 158 -6.33 -6.41 9.69
C ILE A 158 -7.16 -7.39 10.52
N SER A 159 -6.56 -8.06 11.51
CA SER A 159 -7.29 -9.02 12.37
C SER A 159 -8.43 -8.34 13.13
N ALA A 160 -8.19 -7.16 13.70
CA ALA A 160 -9.22 -6.41 14.42
C ALA A 160 -10.37 -6.01 13.48
N LEU A 161 -10.06 -5.47 12.29
CA LEU A 161 -11.07 -5.06 11.31
C LEU A 161 -11.93 -6.24 10.83
N LEU A 162 -11.31 -7.37 10.47
CA LEU A 162 -12.02 -8.57 10.02
C LEU A 162 -12.87 -9.21 11.12
N GLU A 163 -12.51 -9.01 12.39
CA GLU A 163 -13.25 -9.54 13.55
C GLU A 163 -14.27 -8.54 14.11
N GLY A 164 -14.42 -7.36 13.49
CA GLY A 164 -15.29 -6.29 13.96
C GLY A 164 -14.87 -5.71 15.31
N ARG A 165 -13.59 -5.82 15.67
CA ARG A 165 -13.00 -5.23 16.88
C ARG A 165 -12.43 -3.85 16.57
N GLU A 166 -12.31 -3.03 17.63
CA GLU A 166 -11.63 -1.75 17.53
C GLU A 166 -10.14 -1.92 17.19
N ILE A 167 -9.66 -1.13 16.22
CA ILE A 167 -8.24 -1.05 15.88
C ILE A 167 -7.57 -0.12 16.91
N VAL A 168 -6.74 -0.69 17.78
CA VAL A 168 -6.09 0.07 18.88
C VAL A 168 -5.07 1.08 18.33
N THR A 169 -4.28 0.67 17.33
CA THR A 169 -3.29 1.53 16.70
C THR A 169 -3.74 1.83 15.29
N THR A 170 -4.29 3.02 15.06
CA THR A 170 -4.83 3.46 13.77
C THR A 170 -3.83 4.25 12.93
N MET A 171 -2.80 4.83 13.55
CA MET A 171 -1.76 5.58 12.85
C MET A 171 -0.37 5.25 13.40
N THR A 172 0.59 5.06 12.51
CA THR A 172 2.01 4.89 12.88
C THR A 172 2.91 5.63 11.89
N GLU A 173 4.15 5.89 12.29
CA GLU A 173 5.16 6.33 11.32
C GLU A 173 5.49 5.20 10.34
N ALA A 174 5.63 5.54 9.06
CA ALA A 174 6.09 4.61 8.03
C ALA A 174 7.61 4.76 7.83
N PRO A 175 8.45 3.83 8.31
CA PRO A 175 9.88 3.86 7.98
C PRO A 175 10.05 3.51 6.50
N GLY A 176 10.70 4.40 5.73
CA GLY A 176 10.81 4.18 4.29
C GLY A 176 11.60 5.24 3.53
N CYS A 177 11.83 5.00 2.25
CA CYS A 177 12.33 6.03 1.34
C CYS A 177 11.22 7.04 1.03
N SER A 178 11.59 8.30 0.81
CA SER A 178 10.65 9.29 0.27
C SER A 178 10.17 8.86 -1.11
N LEU A 179 8.91 9.15 -1.43
CA LEU A 179 8.39 8.99 -2.78
C LEU A 179 9.15 9.91 -3.75
N ILE A 180 9.52 9.37 -4.92
CA ILE A 180 10.18 10.14 -5.97
C ILE A 180 9.12 10.81 -6.83
N TRP A 181 8.84 12.07 -6.56
CA TRP A 181 7.88 12.88 -7.30
C TRP A 181 8.43 13.35 -8.65
N GLN A 182 7.56 13.46 -9.66
CA GLN A 182 7.85 14.13 -10.92
C GLN A 182 8.12 15.61 -10.66
N GLU A 183 9.09 16.17 -11.38
CA GLU A 183 9.32 17.61 -11.33
C GLU A 183 8.09 18.35 -11.86
N LYS A 184 7.55 19.27 -11.05
CA LYS A 184 6.46 20.16 -11.50
C LYS A 184 7.04 21.12 -12.54
N SER A 185 6.64 20.95 -13.80
CA SER A 185 6.92 21.91 -14.87
C SER A 185 6.13 23.20 -14.71
#